data_AF-A0A9R0IYP6-F1
#
_entry.id   AF-A0A9R0IYP6-F1
#
_cell.length_a   1.000
_cell.length_b   1.000
_cell.length_c   1.000
_cell.angle_alpha   90.00
_cell.angle_beta   90.00
_cell.angle_gamma   90.00
#
_symmetry.space_group_name_H-M   'P 1'
#
loop_
_entity.id
_entity.type
_entity.pdbx_description
1 polymer ?
#
loop_
_entity_poly.entity_id
_entity_poly.type
_entity_poly.pdbx_seq_one_letter_code
_entity_poly.pdbx_strand_id
1 'polypeptide(L)'
;MQVLNRNLVNITGSKGMKPIQIAVLQGHEKMVNHLMPDCFEHLLNEERTDLLIATLEKDLYDVALTILKEDGDDGLATRRNGNSLTPLHVLARKTQTESHSHLNYNWNWNPLRKQHQDHRKHELVEHLWKRVIETKNHQKISDMLSFPQPELLFVAIQMGNYEFVTTLIRHYPDLIWEKDHKSRTIFHAAVEYRQEEIFSHIFQLEASLPEPDILDSASGAALQMQRELLWFQAVENIVPRQYAHSENSILTQISDTEATESNETPREMFNREHAHLRIEGEKWMRKTSTSCMVVATLVATIVFQAIFQPPNKGNNEKLFWAFVISDAFSLLSSAASILTFLSILTSTYAEEDFLVSLPLKLMVGLAMLLFSILTILLVFTISIIILLPYKSVWIIVAVFAWFTGVVYIRLHFPLLVVVYRSTFGTKYLFRPQHELFRD
;
A
#
# COMPACT_ATOMS: atom_id res chain seq x y z
N MET A 1 48.48 18.06 36.78
CA MET A 1 47.15 17.42 36.72
C MET A 1 46.18 18.28 37.52
N GLN A 2 45.35 19.08 36.86
CA GLN A 2 44.29 19.80 37.56
C GLN A 2 43.25 18.79 38.01
N VAL A 3 43.02 18.70 39.32
CA VAL A 3 41.93 17.92 39.90
C VAL A 3 40.64 18.65 39.53
N LEU A 4 40.07 18.31 38.38
CA LEU A 4 38.74 18.76 37.98
C LEU A 4 37.75 18.23 39.02
N ASN A 5 37.09 19.14 39.72
CA ASN A 5 36.04 18.80 40.67
C ASN A 5 34.88 18.18 39.88
N ARG A 6 34.76 16.85 39.92
CA ARG A 6 33.76 16.06 39.17
C ARG A 6 32.32 16.48 39.46
N ASN A 7 32.09 17.11 40.61
CA ASN A 7 30.76 17.57 41.00
C ASN A 7 30.32 18.85 40.28
N LEU A 8 31.22 19.61 39.63
CA LEU A 8 30.84 20.81 38.86
C LEU A 8 29.83 20.49 37.76
N VAL A 9 29.94 19.31 37.18
CA VAL A 9 29.12 18.89 36.05
C VAL A 9 27.66 18.61 36.46
N ASN A 10 27.41 18.40 37.76
CA ASN A 10 26.08 18.19 38.33
C ASN A 10 25.49 19.44 39.00
N ILE A 11 26.19 20.57 38.99
CA ILE A 11 25.67 21.82 39.57
C ILE A 11 24.63 22.41 38.61
N THR A 12 23.43 22.62 39.12
CA THR A 12 22.34 23.24 38.37
C THR A 12 22.54 24.75 38.23
N GLY A 13 22.25 25.28 37.03
CA GLY A 13 22.25 26.72 36.78
C GLY A 13 21.03 27.42 37.41
N SER A 14 20.89 28.72 37.16
CA SER A 14 19.82 29.58 37.71
C SER A 14 18.38 29.14 37.38
N LYS A 15 18.21 28.25 36.39
CA LYS A 15 16.92 27.66 35.99
C LYS A 15 16.76 26.18 36.36
N GLY A 16 17.63 25.64 37.22
CA GLY A 16 17.63 24.21 37.55
C GLY A 16 18.23 23.31 36.46
N MET A 17 18.71 23.87 35.34
CA MET A 17 19.25 23.10 34.20
C MET A 17 20.69 22.66 34.45
N LYS A 18 20.98 21.41 34.12
CA LYS A 18 22.34 20.85 34.18
C LYS A 18 23.17 21.28 32.95
N PRO A 19 24.51 21.36 33.06
CA PRO A 19 25.41 21.69 31.94
C PRO A 19 25.17 20.88 30.66
N ILE A 20 24.84 19.60 30.78
CA ILE A 20 24.52 18.73 29.64
C ILE A 20 23.25 19.16 28.90
N GLN A 21 22.19 19.55 29.61
CA GLN A 21 20.94 20.04 29.01
C GLN A 21 21.18 21.37 28.28
N ILE A 22 21.99 22.25 28.86
CA ILE A 22 22.37 23.52 28.23
C ILE A 22 23.17 23.25 26.95
N ALA A 23 24.12 22.31 26.97
CA ALA A 23 24.90 21.94 25.79
C ALA A 23 24.03 21.40 24.65
N VAL A 24 23.01 20.57 24.97
CA VAL A 24 22.03 20.08 24.00
C VAL A 24 21.19 21.23 23.43
N LEU A 25 20.65 22.11 24.28
CA LEU A 25 19.82 23.25 23.84
C LEU A 25 20.58 24.20 22.90
N GLN A 26 21.89 24.31 23.08
CA GLN A 26 22.80 25.08 22.23
C GLN A 26 23.30 24.32 20.98
N GLY A 27 22.95 23.03 20.83
CA GLY A 27 23.36 22.20 19.68
C GLY A 27 24.85 21.82 19.67
N HIS A 28 25.53 21.86 20.82
CA HIS A 28 26.97 21.60 20.92
C HIS A 28 27.29 20.11 21.07
N GLU A 29 27.13 19.34 19.99
CA GLU A 29 27.31 17.88 19.96
C GLU A 29 28.61 17.39 20.64
N LYS A 30 29.76 18.00 20.32
CA LYS A 30 31.07 17.62 20.89
C LYS A 30 31.12 17.79 22.40
N MET A 31 30.47 18.83 22.92
CA MET A 31 30.37 19.08 24.35
C MET A 31 29.45 18.05 25.00
N VAL A 32 28.33 17.73 24.34
CA VAL A 32 27.39 16.72 24.83
C VAL A 32 28.06 15.35 24.93
N ASN A 33 28.79 14.91 23.90
CA ASN A 33 29.52 13.63 23.91
C ASN A 33 30.61 13.58 25.00
N HIS A 34 31.20 14.73 25.35
CA HIS A 34 32.19 14.80 26.42
C HIS A 34 31.54 14.71 27.81
N LEU A 35 30.34 15.28 27.98
CA LEU A 35 29.63 15.33 29.26
C LEU A 35 28.75 14.09 29.53
N MET A 36 28.39 13.33 28.49
CA MET A 36 27.49 12.18 28.57
C MET A 36 27.96 11.12 29.59
N PRO A 37 29.21 10.60 29.53
CA PRO A 37 29.62 9.47 30.37
C PRO A 37 29.59 9.78 31.87
N ASP A 38 29.84 11.03 32.24
CA ASP A 38 29.93 11.46 33.64
C ASP A 38 28.58 11.95 34.22
N CYS A 39 27.64 12.37 33.35
CA CYS A 39 26.37 12.97 33.79
C CYS A 39 25.17 12.03 33.69
N PHE A 40 25.20 11.09 32.75
CA PHE A 40 24.00 10.37 32.33
C PHE A 40 23.42 9.49 33.45
N GLU A 41 24.28 8.79 34.20
CA GLU A 41 23.87 7.95 35.33
C GLU A 41 23.17 8.75 36.45
N HIS A 42 23.52 10.03 36.61
CA HIS A 42 23.01 10.90 37.68
C HIS A 42 21.76 11.70 37.29
N LEU A 43 21.22 11.51 36.08
CA LEU A 43 19.97 12.13 35.65
C LEU A 43 18.76 11.36 36.16
N LEU A 44 17.75 12.09 36.66
CA LEU A 44 16.43 11.54 36.94
C LEU A 44 15.74 11.12 35.64
N ASN A 45 14.80 10.17 35.71
CA ASN A 45 14.11 9.66 34.52
C ASN A 45 13.35 10.75 33.73
N GLU A 46 12.83 11.77 34.42
CA GLU A 46 12.21 12.94 33.78
C GLU A 46 13.26 13.77 33.03
N GLU A 47 14.40 14.04 33.66
CA GLU A 47 15.52 14.78 33.05
C GLU A 47 16.11 14.05 31.83
N ARG A 48 16.14 12.71 31.84
CA ARG A 48 16.57 11.88 30.69
C ARG A 48 15.61 12.01 29.51
N THR A 49 14.31 12.06 29.79
CA THR A 49 13.26 12.22 28.76
C THR A 49 13.31 13.60 28.13
N ASP A 50 13.46 14.64 28.97
CA ASP A 50 13.63 16.02 28.52
C ASP A 50 14.92 16.19 27.71
N LEU A 51 16.01 15.55 28.14
CA LEU A 51 17.28 15.55 27.42
C LEU A 51 17.12 14.88 26.05
N LEU A 52 16.50 13.70 25.98
CA LEU A 52 16.25 12.99 24.72
C LEU A 52 15.40 13.86 23.78
N ILE A 53 14.29 14.42 24.25
CA ILE A 53 13.43 15.28 23.43
C ILE A 53 14.19 16.52 22.94
N ALA A 54 14.97 17.16 23.80
CA ALA A 54 15.81 18.29 23.41
C ALA A 54 16.86 17.92 22.35
N THR A 55 17.44 16.71 22.41
CA THR A 55 18.37 16.23 21.36
C THR A 55 17.66 16.02 20.02
N LEU A 56 16.42 15.54 20.03
CA LEU A 56 15.61 15.34 18.83
C LEU A 56 15.15 16.66 18.21
N GLU A 57 14.77 17.63 19.03
CA GLU A 57 14.44 18.97 18.56
C GLU A 57 15.62 19.64 17.84
N LYS A 58 16.86 19.33 18.28
CA LYS A 58 18.12 19.85 17.73
C LYS A 58 18.75 18.97 16.65
N ASP A 59 18.07 17.91 16.22
CA ASP A 59 18.50 16.98 15.18
C ASP A 59 19.86 16.28 15.47
N LEU A 60 20.19 16.12 16.76
CA LEU A 60 21.39 15.43 17.24
C LEU A 60 21.15 13.91 17.35
N TYR A 61 20.85 13.27 16.22
CA TYR A 61 20.41 11.86 16.19
C TYR A 61 21.46 10.86 16.71
N ASP A 62 22.76 11.12 16.51
CA ASP A 62 23.83 10.27 17.04
C ASP A 62 23.88 10.28 18.58
N VAL A 63 23.68 11.46 19.17
CA VAL A 63 23.57 11.61 20.63
C VAL A 63 22.31 10.93 21.14
N ALA A 64 21.17 11.10 20.45
CA ALA A 64 19.91 10.45 20.81
C ALA A 64 20.03 8.91 20.78
N LEU A 65 20.71 8.34 19.78
CA LEU A 65 21.00 6.90 19.72
C LEU A 65 21.92 6.44 20.85
N THR A 66 22.89 7.27 21.24
CA THR A 66 23.77 6.98 22.37
C THR A 66 22.98 6.95 23.69
N ILE A 67 22.12 7.94 23.91
CA ILE A 67 21.19 7.99 25.05
C ILE A 67 20.32 6.73 25.10
N LEU A 68 19.75 6.30 23.96
CA LEU A 68 18.93 5.08 23.92
C LEU A 68 19.73 3.81 24.21
N LYS A 69 21.00 3.73 23.82
CA LYS A 69 21.85 2.56 24.08
C LYS A 69 22.31 2.49 25.54
N GLU A 70 22.59 3.64 26.15
CA GLU A 70 23.00 3.73 27.55
C GLU A 70 21.81 3.57 28.51
N ASP A 71 20.60 3.97 28.09
CA ASP A 71 19.40 3.83 28.89
C ASP A 71 18.79 2.43 28.80
N GLY A 72 18.85 1.71 29.92
CA GLY A 72 18.20 0.41 30.11
C GLY A 72 16.73 0.49 30.54
N ASP A 73 16.10 1.66 30.54
CA ASP A 73 14.68 1.82 30.85
C ASP A 73 13.83 1.69 29.57
N ASP A 74 13.06 0.61 29.48
CA ASP A 74 12.09 0.39 28.39
C ASP A 74 11.00 1.48 28.38
N GLY A 75 10.80 2.18 29.51
CA GLY A 75 9.85 3.27 29.67
C GLY A 75 10.23 4.56 28.93
N LEU A 76 11.50 4.78 28.57
CA LEU A 76 11.97 6.03 27.96
C LEU A 76 11.28 6.36 26.63
N ALA A 77 10.93 5.34 25.84
CA ALA A 77 10.24 5.51 24.56
C ALA A 77 8.77 5.96 24.71
N THR A 78 8.13 5.60 25.83
CA THR A 78 6.70 5.88 26.10
C THR A 78 6.48 7.05 27.06
N ARG A 79 7.54 7.50 27.75
CA ARG A 79 7.46 8.58 28.74
C ARG A 79 7.22 9.93 28.05
N ARG A 80 6.42 10.76 28.71
CA ARG A 80 6.05 12.10 28.26
C ARG A 80 6.86 13.16 29.02
N ASN A 81 7.28 14.22 28.33
CA ASN A 81 7.87 15.40 28.97
C ASN A 81 6.80 16.32 29.59
N GLY A 82 7.25 17.44 30.18
CA GLY A 82 6.35 18.48 30.74
C GLY A 82 5.34 19.07 29.75
N ASN A 83 5.58 18.93 28.43
CA ASN A 83 4.65 19.33 27.36
C ASN A 83 3.77 18.17 26.87
N SER A 84 3.74 17.05 27.60
CA SER A 84 3.05 15.80 27.25
C SER A 84 3.52 15.12 25.95
N LEU A 85 4.67 15.50 25.41
CA LEU A 85 5.22 14.92 24.16
C LEU A 85 6.09 13.70 24.48
N THR A 86 5.99 12.67 23.64
CA THR A 86 6.96 11.56 23.63
C THR A 86 8.04 11.81 22.56
N PRO A 87 9.18 11.10 22.61
CA PRO A 87 10.20 11.17 21.56
C PRO A 87 9.65 10.95 20.14
N LEU A 88 8.69 10.03 20.00
CA LEU A 88 8.02 9.76 18.72
C LEU A 88 7.19 10.95 18.22
N HIS A 89 6.55 11.72 19.11
CA HIS A 89 5.80 12.93 18.72
C HIS A 89 6.70 14.00 18.10
N VAL A 90 7.92 14.14 18.59
CA VAL A 90 8.89 15.07 18.02
C VAL A 90 9.36 14.58 16.65
N LEU A 91 9.63 13.27 16.52
CA LEU A 91 10.05 12.66 15.25
C LEU A 91 8.95 12.71 14.18
N ALA A 92 7.68 12.52 14.54
CA ALA A 92 6.56 12.66 13.62
C ALA A 92 6.51 14.05 12.96
N ARG A 93 6.87 15.09 13.72
CA ARG A 93 6.89 16.48 13.24
C ARG A 93 8.10 16.82 12.38
N LYS A 94 9.16 16.01 12.41
CA LYS A 94 10.38 16.25 11.63
C LYS A 94 10.18 15.69 10.23
N THR A 95 10.04 16.54 9.23
CA THR A 95 10.00 16.14 7.81
C THR A 95 11.43 15.98 7.27
N GLN A 96 11.60 15.32 6.12
CA GLN A 96 12.90 15.27 5.43
C GLN A 96 13.25 16.61 4.71
N THR A 97 12.30 17.55 4.67
CA THR A 97 12.36 18.78 3.89
C THR A 97 12.53 20.06 4.72
N GLU A 98 12.19 20.07 6.01
CA GLU A 98 12.27 21.30 6.82
C GLU A 98 13.54 21.39 7.66
N SER A 99 14.61 21.86 7.01
CA SER A 99 15.46 22.90 7.61
C SER A 99 14.93 24.27 7.16
N HIS A 100 13.69 24.59 7.57
CA HIS A 100 13.16 25.95 7.46
C HIS A 100 13.24 26.64 8.82
N SER A 101 14.48 26.79 9.32
CA SER A 101 14.75 27.95 10.16
C SER A 101 14.76 29.16 9.23
N HIS A 102 13.73 30.00 9.31
CA HIS A 102 13.89 31.40 8.98
C HIS A 102 15.15 31.90 9.70
N LEU A 103 16.10 32.40 8.91
CA LEU A 103 17.44 32.92 9.24
C LEU A 103 18.58 32.06 8.64
N ASN A 104 19.21 32.68 7.64
CA ASN A 104 20.48 32.35 6.98
C ASN A 104 20.48 31.24 5.91
N TYR A 105 20.40 31.70 4.66
CA TYR A 105 21.06 31.07 3.51
C TYR A 105 22.52 30.76 3.86
N ASN A 106 22.82 29.53 4.27
CA ASN A 106 24.20 29.06 4.41
C ASN A 106 24.46 27.95 3.39
N TRP A 107 25.40 28.24 2.49
CA TRP A 107 25.76 27.50 1.28
C TRP A 107 26.55 26.20 1.53
N ASN A 108 26.26 25.48 2.61
CA ASN A 108 26.92 24.20 2.92
C ASN A 108 25.94 23.03 2.83
N TRP A 109 25.36 22.84 1.64
CA TRP A 109 24.69 21.60 1.27
C TRP A 109 25.75 20.51 1.05
N ASN A 110 25.87 19.58 2.00
CA ASN A 110 26.69 18.38 1.83
C ASN A 110 25.78 17.14 1.77
N PRO A 111 25.52 16.56 0.59
CA PRO A 111 24.57 15.46 0.41
C PRO A 111 24.83 14.26 1.32
N LEU A 112 26.11 13.96 1.56
CA LEU A 112 26.57 12.87 2.43
C LEU A 112 26.16 13.08 3.89
N ARG A 113 26.16 14.33 4.38
CA ARG A 113 25.74 14.64 5.76
C ARG A 113 24.24 14.48 5.92
N LYS A 114 23.46 14.89 4.91
CA LYS A 114 22.00 14.74 4.89
C LYS A 114 21.60 13.26 4.88
N GLN A 115 22.19 12.46 3.97
CA GLN A 115 21.94 11.03 3.89
C GLN A 115 22.29 10.29 5.19
N HIS A 116 23.41 10.67 5.84
CA HIS A 116 23.78 10.11 7.14
C HIS A 116 22.72 10.42 8.21
N GLN A 117 22.26 11.67 8.25
CA GLN A 117 21.28 12.15 9.23
C GLN A 117 19.91 11.49 9.05
N ASP A 118 19.46 11.32 7.80
CA ASP A 118 18.21 10.62 7.47
C ASP A 118 18.27 9.14 7.87
N HIS A 119 19.39 8.47 7.63
CA HIS A 119 19.60 7.08 8.06
C HIS A 119 19.54 6.93 9.59
N ARG A 120 20.19 7.84 10.34
CA ARG A 120 20.15 7.83 11.81
C ARG A 120 18.75 8.09 12.36
N LYS A 121 18.02 9.00 11.74
CA LYS A 121 16.63 9.29 12.10
C LYS A 121 15.75 8.05 11.89
N HIS A 122 15.90 7.35 10.77
CA HIS A 122 15.18 6.09 10.52
C HIS A 122 15.51 5.03 11.57
N GLU A 123 16.81 4.79 11.82
CA GLU A 123 17.30 3.83 12.82
C GLU A 123 16.70 4.13 14.21
N LEU A 124 16.62 5.41 14.57
CA LEU A 124 16.06 5.87 15.82
C LEU A 124 14.54 5.61 15.92
N VAL A 125 13.78 5.90 14.86
CA VAL A 125 12.33 5.61 14.81
C VAL A 125 12.08 4.12 14.99
N GLU A 126 12.85 3.26 14.31
CA GLU A 126 12.73 1.82 14.46
C GLU A 126 13.01 1.35 15.90
N HIS A 127 14.09 1.83 16.52
CA HIS A 127 14.46 1.42 17.88
C HIS A 127 13.40 1.86 18.90
N LEU A 128 12.93 3.09 18.81
CA LEU A 128 11.87 3.61 19.69
C LEU A 128 10.57 2.82 19.48
N TRP A 129 10.19 2.57 18.23
CA TRP A 129 8.95 1.87 17.92
C TRP A 129 8.98 0.39 18.34
N LYS A 130 10.12 -0.29 18.20
CA LYS A 130 10.32 -1.65 18.71
C LYS A 130 10.11 -1.72 20.22
N ARG A 131 10.71 -0.81 20.99
CA ARG A 131 10.49 -0.72 22.46
C ARG A 131 9.02 -0.49 22.82
N VAL A 132 8.31 0.36 22.05
CA VAL A 132 6.88 0.59 22.26
C VAL A 132 6.06 -0.69 22.01
N ILE A 133 6.32 -1.42 20.93
CA ILE A 133 5.60 -2.65 20.59
C ILE A 133 5.91 -3.78 21.59
N GLU A 134 7.16 -3.87 22.07
CA GLU A 134 7.59 -4.85 23.09
C GLU A 134 6.82 -4.72 24.41
N THR A 135 6.21 -3.57 24.67
CA THR A 135 5.34 -3.36 25.82
C THR A 135 4.04 -4.22 25.75
N LYS A 136 3.72 -4.80 24.58
CA LYS A 136 2.63 -5.78 24.33
C LYS A 136 1.23 -5.39 24.84
N ASN A 137 0.97 -4.10 25.05
CA ASN A 137 -0.32 -3.62 25.54
C ASN A 137 -0.95 -2.68 24.50
N HIS A 138 -1.88 -3.22 23.71
CA HIS A 138 -2.58 -2.48 22.66
C HIS A 138 -3.26 -1.21 23.19
N GLN A 139 -3.85 -1.27 24.38
CA GLN A 139 -4.51 -0.11 24.98
C GLN A 139 -3.52 1.01 25.28
N LYS A 140 -2.34 0.67 25.82
CA LYS A 140 -1.28 1.64 26.13
C LYS A 140 -0.68 2.25 24.87
N ILE A 141 -0.58 1.47 23.78
CA ILE A 141 -0.10 1.95 22.48
C ILE A 141 -1.13 2.91 21.87
N SER A 142 -2.41 2.53 21.86
CA SER A 142 -3.50 3.39 21.38
C SER A 142 -3.64 4.69 22.20
N ASP A 143 -3.52 4.61 23.53
CA ASP A 143 -3.50 5.77 24.43
C ASP A 143 -2.27 6.69 24.20
N MET A 144 -1.14 6.10 23.76
CA MET A 144 0.06 6.85 23.39
C MET A 144 -0.08 7.53 22.03
N LEU A 145 -0.73 6.88 21.07
CA LEU A 145 -0.99 7.40 19.72
C LEU A 145 -2.04 8.51 19.71
N SER A 146 -3.08 8.36 20.56
CA SER A 146 -4.23 9.25 20.63
C SER A 146 -4.01 10.54 21.44
N PHE A 147 -3.00 10.57 22.31
CA PHE A 147 -2.71 11.72 23.17
C PHE A 147 -1.21 12.08 23.18
N PRO A 148 -0.85 13.38 23.06
CA PRO A 148 -1.72 14.56 22.99
C PRO A 148 -2.32 14.80 21.60
N GLN A 149 -3.40 15.58 21.51
CA GLN A 149 -3.96 16.00 20.22
C GLN A 149 -3.16 17.15 19.60
N PRO A 150 -3.01 17.20 18.26
CA PRO A 150 -3.40 16.17 17.28
C PRO A 150 -2.59 14.87 17.41
N GLU A 151 -3.25 13.74 17.15
CA GLU A 151 -2.73 12.38 17.32
C GLU A 151 -1.44 12.14 16.54
N LEU A 152 -0.53 11.32 17.09
CA LEU A 152 0.83 11.11 16.59
C LEU A 152 0.87 10.81 15.09
N LEU A 153 0.00 9.91 14.65
CA LEU A 153 -0.05 9.44 13.28
C LEU A 153 -0.58 10.52 12.33
N PHE A 154 -1.62 11.24 12.74
CA PHE A 154 -2.20 12.33 11.96
C PHE A 154 -1.26 13.54 11.86
N VAL A 155 -0.46 13.79 12.90
CA VAL A 155 0.65 14.77 12.84
C VAL A 155 1.69 14.35 11.81
N ALA A 156 2.10 13.07 11.81
CA ALA A 156 3.08 12.60 10.83
C ALA A 156 2.56 12.71 9.39
N ILE A 157 1.28 12.40 9.16
CA ILE A 157 0.63 12.56 7.85
C ILE A 157 0.53 14.04 7.48
N GLN A 158 0.08 14.91 8.39
CA GLN A 158 0.00 16.35 8.14
C GLN A 158 1.34 16.93 7.72
N MET A 159 2.42 16.44 8.34
CA MET A 159 3.78 16.87 8.06
C MET A 159 4.39 16.17 6.82
N GLY A 160 3.74 15.16 6.25
CA GLY A 160 4.27 14.40 5.11
C GLY A 160 5.47 13.53 5.45
N ASN A 161 5.59 13.11 6.70
CA ASN A 161 6.65 12.22 7.15
C ASN A 161 6.35 10.76 6.79
N TYR A 162 6.38 10.45 5.48
CA TYR A 162 5.94 9.16 4.94
C TYR A 162 6.76 7.98 5.48
N GLU A 163 8.07 8.15 5.64
CA GLU A 163 8.97 7.11 6.14
C GLU A 163 8.62 6.73 7.59
N PHE A 164 8.26 7.71 8.42
CA PHE A 164 7.78 7.47 9.77
C PHE A 164 6.47 6.67 9.74
N VAL A 165 5.47 7.14 8.97
CA VAL A 165 4.15 6.48 8.87
C VAL A 165 4.28 5.04 8.37
N THR A 166 5.06 4.82 7.31
CA THR A 166 5.29 3.48 6.74
C THR A 166 6.04 2.55 7.70
N THR A 167 7.02 3.06 8.44
CA THR A 167 7.75 2.28 9.45
C THR A 167 6.84 1.83 10.58
N LEU A 168 5.94 2.71 11.04
CA LEU A 168 4.96 2.40 12.08
C LEU A 168 4.00 1.31 11.62
N ILE A 169 3.41 1.47 10.43
CA ILE A 169 2.44 0.53 9.85
C ILE A 169 3.08 -0.83 9.56
N ARG A 170 4.34 -0.88 9.08
CA ARG A 170 5.06 -2.15 8.82
C ARG A 170 5.18 -3.03 10.05
N HIS A 171 5.44 -2.42 11.21
CA HIS A 171 5.61 -3.14 12.47
C HIS A 171 4.29 -3.35 13.22
N TYR A 172 3.27 -2.54 12.93
CA TYR A 172 1.95 -2.63 13.54
C TYR A 172 0.82 -2.39 12.51
N PRO A 173 0.46 -3.40 11.69
CA PRO A 173 -0.46 -3.22 10.56
C PRO A 173 -1.87 -2.79 10.95
N ASP A 174 -2.34 -3.14 12.16
CA ASP A 174 -3.68 -2.76 12.65
C ASP A 174 -3.87 -1.24 12.74
N LEU A 175 -2.77 -0.48 12.73
CA LEU A 175 -2.77 0.96 12.75
C LEU A 175 -3.55 1.56 11.57
N ILE A 176 -3.61 0.89 10.41
CA ILE A 176 -4.32 1.38 9.22
C ILE A 176 -5.82 1.65 9.47
N TRP A 177 -6.39 0.98 10.48
CA TRP A 177 -7.80 1.07 10.84
C TRP A 177 -8.09 2.09 11.94
N GLU A 178 -7.06 2.72 12.53
CA GLU A 178 -7.25 3.76 13.53
C GLU A 178 -7.93 4.99 12.92
N LYS A 179 -8.79 5.59 13.72
CA LYS A 179 -9.59 6.76 13.36
C LYS A 179 -9.26 7.88 14.33
N ASP A 180 -9.16 9.10 13.81
CA ASP A 180 -9.03 10.26 14.68
C ASP A 180 -10.34 10.59 15.40
N HIS A 181 -10.27 11.55 16.32
CA HIS A 181 -11.43 12.18 16.96
C HIS A 181 -12.52 12.71 15.98
N LYS A 182 -12.22 12.94 14.70
CA LYS A 182 -13.18 13.30 13.64
C LYS A 182 -13.66 12.09 12.84
N SER A 183 -13.36 10.87 13.29
CA SER A 183 -13.63 9.61 12.60
C SER A 183 -12.99 9.49 11.21
N ARG A 184 -11.95 10.29 10.93
CA ARG A 184 -11.15 10.19 9.70
C ARG A 184 -10.15 9.07 9.86
N THR A 185 -10.04 8.21 8.83
CA THR A 185 -8.93 7.24 8.76
C THR A 185 -7.67 7.93 8.24
N ILE A 186 -6.54 7.23 8.32
CA ILE A 186 -5.25 7.67 7.77
C ILE A 186 -5.36 8.00 6.27
N PHE A 187 -6.21 7.31 5.53
CA PHE A 187 -6.48 7.62 4.11
C PHE A 187 -7.14 8.98 3.93
N HIS A 188 -8.16 9.29 4.74
CA HIS A 188 -8.82 10.60 4.68
C HIS A 188 -7.82 11.72 5.00
N ALA A 189 -6.95 11.51 5.99
CA ALA A 189 -5.90 12.48 6.32
C ALA A 189 -4.84 12.58 5.22
N ALA A 190 -4.41 11.48 4.62
CA ALA A 190 -3.44 11.49 3.51
C ALA A 190 -3.98 12.25 2.30
N VAL A 191 -5.27 12.11 1.99
CA VAL A 191 -5.91 12.86 0.92
C VAL A 191 -6.08 14.34 1.29
N GLU A 192 -6.56 14.65 2.50
CA GLU A 192 -6.76 16.02 2.97
C GLU A 192 -5.46 16.84 2.98
N TYR A 193 -4.35 16.21 3.41
CA TYR A 193 -3.03 16.82 3.42
C TYR A 193 -2.23 16.61 2.13
N ARG A 194 -2.84 16.02 1.08
CA ARG A 194 -2.24 15.78 -0.25
C ARG A 194 -0.92 15.00 -0.20
N GLN A 195 -0.87 13.97 0.64
CA GLN A 195 0.29 13.11 0.82
C GLN A 195 0.22 11.88 -0.10
N GLU A 196 0.61 12.07 -1.36
CA GLU A 196 0.58 11.03 -2.40
C GLU A 196 1.42 9.79 -2.01
N GLU A 197 2.64 9.99 -1.51
CA GLU A 197 3.54 8.91 -1.10
C GLU A 197 2.94 8.05 0.03
N ILE A 198 2.30 8.70 1.00
CA ILE A 198 1.64 8.02 2.11
C ILE A 198 0.45 7.21 1.60
N PHE A 199 -0.39 7.82 0.76
CA PHE A 199 -1.53 7.13 0.19
C PHE A 199 -1.12 5.94 -0.68
N SER A 200 -0.15 6.13 -1.58
CA SER A 200 0.38 5.10 -2.46
C SER A 200 0.88 3.90 -1.67
N HIS A 201 1.69 4.13 -0.63
CA HIS A 201 2.21 3.07 0.21
C HIS A 201 1.14 2.34 1.01
N ILE A 202 0.19 3.05 1.63
CA ILE A 202 -0.88 2.40 2.41
C ILE A 202 -1.81 1.63 1.47
N PHE A 203 -2.13 2.19 0.30
CA PHE A 203 -2.91 1.52 -0.74
C PHE A 203 -2.21 0.24 -1.20
N GLN A 204 -0.89 0.26 -1.39
CA GLN A 204 -0.11 -0.92 -1.77
C GLN A 204 -0.07 -1.99 -0.66
N LEU A 205 0.01 -1.57 0.61
CA LEU A 205 -0.05 -2.44 1.80
C LEU A 205 -1.41 -3.15 1.92
N GLU A 206 -2.51 -2.43 1.70
CA GLU A 206 -3.86 -2.98 1.76
C GLU A 206 -4.21 -3.83 0.52
N ALA A 207 -3.77 -3.39 -0.66
CA ALA A 207 -3.99 -4.12 -1.89
C ALA A 207 -3.08 -5.37 -2.01
N SER A 208 -2.03 -5.50 -1.18
CA SER A 208 -0.99 -6.55 -1.24
C SER A 208 -0.75 -6.99 -2.70
N LEU A 209 -0.47 -5.99 -3.53
CA LEU A 209 -0.10 -6.19 -4.93
C LEU A 209 1.34 -6.70 -4.97
N PRO A 210 1.66 -7.68 -5.83
CA PRO A 210 3.05 -7.94 -6.17
C PRO A 210 3.69 -6.66 -6.72
N GLU A 211 4.95 -6.46 -6.37
CA GLU A 211 5.78 -5.33 -6.78
C GLU A 211 5.67 -5.07 -8.30
N PRO A 212 5.57 -3.80 -8.74
CA PRO A 212 5.25 -3.44 -10.13
C PRO A 212 6.21 -4.02 -11.18
N ASP A 213 7.42 -4.43 -10.78
CA ASP A 213 8.41 -5.06 -11.67
C ASP A 213 7.98 -6.41 -12.27
N ILE A 214 6.87 -7.01 -11.83
CA ILE A 214 6.42 -8.34 -12.30
C ILE A 214 5.28 -8.25 -13.34
N LEU A 215 4.59 -7.12 -13.47
CA LEU A 215 3.53 -6.95 -14.46
C LEU A 215 4.07 -6.24 -15.71
N ASP A 216 3.93 -6.88 -16.87
CA ASP A 216 4.25 -6.30 -18.19
C ASP A 216 3.73 -4.86 -18.27
N SER A 217 4.51 -3.92 -18.83
CA SER A 217 4.25 -2.47 -18.73
C SER A 217 2.81 -2.09 -19.10
N ALA A 218 2.25 -2.79 -20.09
CA ALA A 218 0.90 -2.62 -20.58
C ALA A 218 -0.20 -3.07 -19.59
N SER A 219 0.04 -4.11 -18.78
CA SER A 219 -0.85 -4.48 -17.67
C SER A 219 -0.75 -3.49 -16.52
N GLY A 220 0.44 -2.92 -16.32
CA GLY A 220 0.70 -1.83 -15.38
C GLY A 220 -0.16 -0.61 -15.70
N ALA A 221 -0.21 -0.19 -16.98
CA ALA A 221 -0.99 0.98 -17.39
C ALA A 221 -2.50 0.87 -17.07
N ALA A 222 -3.12 -0.29 -17.29
CA ALA A 222 -4.54 -0.50 -16.98
C ALA A 222 -4.83 -0.42 -15.47
N LEU A 223 -3.97 -1.02 -14.64
CA LEU A 223 -4.10 -0.99 -13.19
C LEU A 223 -3.72 0.37 -12.60
N GLN A 224 -2.73 1.05 -13.18
CA GLN A 224 -2.36 2.41 -12.83
C GLN A 224 -3.53 3.36 -13.10
N MET A 225 -4.16 3.28 -14.28
CA MET A 225 -5.36 4.05 -14.59
C MET A 225 -6.47 3.82 -13.56
N GLN A 226 -6.68 2.56 -13.14
CA GLN A 226 -7.65 2.24 -12.08
C GLN A 226 -7.30 2.92 -10.75
N ARG A 227 -6.02 2.93 -10.35
CA ARG A 227 -5.53 3.57 -9.11
C ARG A 227 -5.69 5.09 -9.14
N GLU A 228 -5.27 5.74 -10.22
CA GLU A 228 -5.38 7.20 -10.36
C GLU A 228 -6.85 7.65 -10.29
N LEU A 229 -7.75 6.85 -10.86
CA LEU A 229 -9.18 7.16 -10.83
C LEU A 229 -9.81 6.97 -9.44
N LEU A 230 -9.33 5.99 -8.66
CA LEU A 230 -9.73 5.84 -7.26
C LEU A 230 -9.25 7.00 -6.39
N TRP A 231 -8.01 7.47 -6.61
CA TRP A 231 -7.51 8.67 -5.94
C TRP A 231 -8.35 9.90 -6.30
N PHE A 232 -8.66 10.08 -7.59
CA PHE A 232 -9.52 11.16 -8.04
C PHE A 232 -10.90 11.12 -7.36
N GLN A 233 -11.55 9.96 -7.29
CA GLN A 233 -12.82 9.79 -6.57
C GLN A 233 -12.71 10.06 -5.07
N ALA A 234 -11.60 9.67 -4.44
CA ALA A 234 -11.34 9.95 -3.03
C ALA A 234 -11.29 11.46 -2.76
N VAL A 235 -10.52 12.17 -3.58
CA VAL A 235 -10.39 13.64 -3.52
C VAL A 235 -11.74 14.29 -3.80
N GLU A 236 -12.44 13.86 -4.85
CA GLU A 236 -13.75 14.39 -5.24
C GLU A 236 -14.79 14.26 -4.12
N ASN A 237 -14.75 13.16 -3.35
CA ASN A 237 -15.65 12.95 -2.21
C ASN A 237 -15.31 13.83 -0.99
N ILE A 238 -14.07 14.28 -0.85
CA ILE A 238 -13.62 15.16 0.25
C ILE A 238 -13.84 16.63 -0.10
N VAL A 239 -13.70 16.99 -1.38
CA VAL A 239 -13.88 18.36 -1.86
C VAL A 239 -15.37 18.75 -1.81
N PRO A 240 -15.73 19.91 -1.23
CA PRO A 240 -17.11 20.37 -1.25
C PRO A 240 -17.65 20.47 -2.69
N ARG A 241 -18.90 20.05 -2.92
CA ARG A 241 -19.50 19.97 -4.27
C ARG A 241 -19.37 21.23 -5.13
N GLN A 242 -19.30 22.40 -4.48
CA GLN A 242 -19.12 23.70 -5.11
C GLN A 242 -17.79 23.82 -5.87
N TYR A 243 -16.73 23.16 -5.39
CA TYR A 243 -15.38 23.16 -6.00
C TYR A 243 -15.13 21.91 -6.85
N ALA A 244 -15.85 20.81 -6.61
CA ALA A 244 -15.74 19.59 -7.42
C ALA A 244 -16.21 19.81 -8.88
N HIS A 245 -17.18 20.72 -9.07
CA HIS A 245 -17.75 21.06 -10.37
C HIS A 245 -17.37 22.48 -10.81
N SER A 246 -16.52 23.19 -10.07
CA SER A 246 -16.09 24.52 -10.48
C SER A 246 -15.16 24.39 -11.68
N GLU A 247 -15.54 25.03 -12.78
CA GLU A 247 -14.70 25.15 -13.95
C GLU A 247 -13.47 25.99 -13.59
N ASN A 248 -12.29 25.45 -13.86
CA ASN A 248 -11.06 26.23 -13.84
C ASN A 248 -10.90 26.86 -15.22
N SER A 249 -10.66 28.18 -15.25
CA SER A 249 -10.31 28.85 -16.50
C SER A 249 -8.87 28.46 -16.87
N ILE A 250 -8.71 27.81 -18.02
CA ILE A 250 -7.40 27.45 -18.56
C ILE A 250 -7.20 28.19 -19.88
N LEU A 251 -6.04 28.86 -20.00
CA LEU A 251 -5.57 29.37 -21.28
C LEU A 251 -4.93 28.22 -22.06
N THR A 252 -5.69 27.58 -22.93
CA THR A 252 -5.11 26.68 -23.94
C THR A 252 -4.42 27.50 -25.02
N GLN A 253 -3.08 27.46 -25.05
CA GLN A 253 -2.32 27.99 -26.19
C GLN A 253 -2.37 27.00 -27.34
N ILE A 254 -3.04 27.34 -28.44
CA ILE A 254 -2.79 26.71 -29.73
C ILE A 254 -2.86 27.78 -30.83
N SER A 255 -1.71 28.00 -31.48
CA SER A 255 -1.46 28.80 -32.69
C SER A 255 -1.44 30.34 -32.53
N ASP A 256 -0.64 31.00 -33.39
CA ASP A 256 -0.31 32.44 -33.40
C ASP A 256 -1.51 33.40 -33.58
N THR A 257 -2.75 32.89 -33.47
CA THR A 257 -3.98 33.67 -33.59
C THR A 257 -5.05 33.04 -32.69
N GLU A 258 -5.35 33.73 -31.58
CA GLU A 258 -6.43 33.45 -30.61
C GLU A 258 -6.17 32.36 -29.54
N ALA A 259 -5.93 32.82 -28.30
CA ALA A 259 -6.00 31.97 -27.12
C ALA A 259 -7.47 31.63 -26.85
N THR A 260 -7.81 30.33 -26.91
CA THR A 260 -9.14 29.87 -26.52
C THR A 260 -9.13 29.65 -25.01
N GLU A 261 -9.86 30.47 -24.26
CA GLU A 261 -10.16 30.21 -22.85
C GLU A 261 -11.15 29.04 -22.79
N SER A 262 -10.66 27.86 -22.40
CA SER A 262 -11.52 26.71 -22.12
C SER A 262 -11.73 26.62 -20.62
N ASN A 263 -12.99 26.64 -20.24
CA ASN A 263 -13.40 26.25 -18.91
C ASN A 263 -13.37 24.71 -18.85
N GLU A 264 -12.47 24.14 -18.03
CA GLU A 264 -12.40 22.70 -17.80
C GLU A 264 -12.76 22.38 -16.35
N THR A 265 -13.63 21.39 -16.15
CA THR A 265 -13.88 20.80 -14.84
C THR A 265 -12.66 19.96 -14.38
N PRO A 266 -12.49 19.73 -13.07
CA PRO A 266 -11.43 18.85 -12.56
C PRO A 266 -11.46 17.44 -13.18
N ARG A 267 -12.66 16.94 -13.52
CA ARG A 267 -12.84 15.64 -14.17
C ARG A 267 -12.35 15.66 -15.61
N GLU A 268 -12.67 16.71 -16.38
CA GLU A 268 -12.17 16.86 -17.75
C GLU A 268 -10.64 16.99 -17.79
N MET A 269 -10.07 17.74 -16.85
CA MET A 269 -8.62 17.86 -16.69
C MET A 269 -7.96 16.51 -16.40
N PHE A 270 -8.51 15.74 -15.45
CA PHE A 270 -8.02 14.40 -15.13
C PHE A 270 -8.04 13.49 -16.38
N ASN A 271 -9.14 13.53 -17.12
CA ASN A 271 -9.33 12.74 -18.34
C ASN A 271 -8.32 13.10 -19.42
N ARG A 272 -7.99 14.38 -19.56
CA ARG A 272 -7.00 14.88 -20.51
C ARG A 272 -5.59 14.39 -20.17
N GLU A 273 -5.18 14.49 -18.90
CA GLU A 273 -3.83 14.08 -18.48
C GLU A 273 -3.63 12.55 -18.53
N HIS A 274 -4.67 11.79 -18.17
CA HIS A 274 -4.61 10.33 -18.11
C HIS A 274 -5.04 9.65 -19.43
N ALA A 275 -5.26 10.42 -20.50
CA ALA A 275 -5.68 9.90 -21.80
C ALA A 275 -4.71 8.83 -22.35
N HIS A 276 -3.40 9.01 -22.16
CA HIS A 276 -2.39 8.07 -22.65
C HIS A 276 -2.46 6.72 -21.91
N LEU A 277 -2.57 6.74 -20.57
CA LEU A 277 -2.73 5.54 -19.74
C LEU A 277 -4.01 4.78 -20.10
N ARG A 278 -5.10 5.50 -20.34
CA ARG A 278 -6.37 4.92 -20.78
C ARG A 278 -6.24 4.17 -22.11
N ILE A 279 -5.56 4.76 -23.09
CA ILE A 279 -5.34 4.15 -24.41
C ILE A 279 -4.47 2.89 -24.29
N GLU A 280 -3.43 2.92 -23.46
CA GLU A 280 -2.57 1.75 -23.23
C GLU A 280 -3.32 0.63 -22.49
N GLY A 281 -4.09 0.99 -21.45
CA GLY A 281 -4.95 0.07 -20.72
C GLY A 281 -6.05 -0.55 -21.59
N GLU A 282 -6.67 0.22 -22.49
CA GLU A 282 -7.62 -0.30 -23.48
C GLU A 282 -6.95 -1.31 -24.41
N LYS A 283 -5.79 -0.98 -24.98
CA LYS A 283 -5.05 -1.88 -25.88
C LYS A 283 -4.71 -3.19 -25.18
N TRP A 284 -4.23 -3.12 -23.94
CA TRP A 284 -3.93 -4.30 -23.14
C TRP A 284 -5.17 -5.17 -22.90
N MET A 285 -6.28 -4.57 -22.51
CA MET A 285 -7.50 -5.29 -22.18
C MET A 285 -8.13 -5.93 -23.43
N ARG A 286 -8.11 -5.23 -24.58
CA ARG A 286 -8.52 -5.81 -25.87
C ARG A 286 -7.64 -6.99 -26.26
N LYS A 287 -6.31 -6.85 -26.20
CA LYS A 287 -5.35 -7.91 -26.57
C LYS A 287 -5.47 -9.14 -25.66
N THR A 288 -5.67 -8.92 -24.36
CA THR A 288 -5.87 -9.99 -23.37
C THR A 288 -7.20 -10.69 -23.60
N SER A 289 -8.28 -9.93 -23.80
CA SER A 289 -9.62 -10.46 -24.07
C SER A 289 -9.67 -11.29 -25.36
N THR A 290 -9.06 -10.79 -26.46
CA THR A 290 -8.99 -11.55 -27.71
C THR A 290 -8.20 -12.85 -27.55
N SER A 291 -7.03 -12.81 -26.90
CA SER A 291 -6.20 -13.99 -26.67
C SER A 291 -6.95 -15.05 -25.85
N CYS A 292 -7.62 -14.65 -24.78
CA CYS A 292 -8.40 -15.56 -23.94
C CYS A 292 -9.65 -16.10 -24.65
N MET A 293 -10.30 -15.28 -25.47
CA MET A 293 -11.44 -15.69 -26.29
C MET A 293 -11.04 -16.76 -27.32
N VAL A 294 -9.84 -16.68 -27.91
CA VAL A 294 -9.33 -17.74 -28.80
C VAL A 294 -9.15 -19.04 -28.03
N VAL A 295 -8.54 -19.02 -26.83
CA VAL A 295 -8.38 -20.21 -25.99
C VAL A 295 -9.74 -20.81 -25.60
N ALA A 296 -10.70 -19.98 -25.19
CA ALA A 296 -12.05 -20.42 -24.87
C ALA A 296 -12.71 -21.10 -26.09
N THR A 297 -12.60 -20.48 -27.27
CA THR A 297 -13.14 -21.02 -28.52
C THR A 297 -12.54 -22.38 -28.85
N LEU A 298 -11.22 -22.54 -28.71
CA LEU A 298 -10.54 -23.83 -28.90
C LEU A 298 -11.07 -24.88 -27.94
N VAL A 299 -11.20 -24.56 -26.65
CA VAL A 299 -11.79 -25.47 -25.66
C VAL A 299 -13.22 -25.85 -26.03
N ALA A 300 -14.05 -24.89 -26.42
CA ALA A 300 -15.43 -25.14 -26.84
C ALA A 300 -15.49 -26.08 -28.05
N THR A 301 -14.62 -25.88 -29.05
CA THR A 301 -14.59 -26.75 -30.24
C THR A 301 -14.17 -28.18 -29.92
N ILE A 302 -13.16 -28.37 -29.07
CA ILE A 302 -12.66 -29.71 -28.69
C ILE A 302 -13.74 -30.48 -27.93
N VAL A 303 -14.37 -29.83 -26.96
CA VAL A 303 -15.40 -30.45 -26.10
C VAL A 303 -16.66 -30.75 -26.91
N PHE A 304 -17.06 -29.86 -27.84
CA PHE A 304 -18.20 -30.09 -28.73
C PHE A 304 -17.99 -31.31 -29.63
N GLN A 305 -16.78 -31.52 -30.15
CA GLN A 305 -16.44 -32.70 -30.95
C GLN A 305 -16.47 -34.00 -30.13
N ALA A 306 -16.10 -33.95 -28.85
CA ALA A 306 -16.03 -35.12 -27.98
C ALA A 306 -17.40 -35.79 -27.76
N ILE A 307 -18.51 -35.04 -27.82
CA ILE A 307 -19.88 -35.57 -27.72
C ILE A 307 -20.23 -36.48 -28.91
N PHE A 308 -19.74 -36.17 -30.11
CA PHE A 308 -20.04 -36.98 -31.31
C PHE A 308 -19.23 -38.27 -31.39
N GLN A 309 -18.14 -38.37 -30.63
CA GLN A 309 -17.28 -39.55 -30.56
C GLN A 309 -17.07 -39.97 -29.10
N PRO A 310 -18.15 -40.33 -28.38
CA PRO A 310 -18.05 -40.56 -26.96
C PRO A 310 -17.32 -41.88 -26.67
N PRO A 311 -16.62 -41.97 -25.53
CA PRO A 311 -15.98 -43.21 -25.09
C PRO A 311 -17.04 -44.31 -24.89
N ASN A 312 -16.67 -45.56 -25.18
CA ASN A 312 -17.61 -46.68 -25.10
C ASN A 312 -18.20 -46.82 -23.70
N LYS A 313 -19.55 -46.86 -23.58
CA LYS A 313 -20.27 -46.94 -22.31
C LYS A 313 -19.77 -48.09 -21.41
N GLY A 314 -19.40 -49.23 -22.00
CA GLY A 314 -18.67 -50.34 -21.35
C GLY A 314 -19.24 -50.78 -19.99
N ASN A 315 -18.36 -51.32 -19.12
CA ASN A 315 -18.70 -51.77 -17.76
C ASN A 315 -18.86 -50.62 -16.75
N ASN A 316 -18.52 -49.38 -17.12
CA ASN A 316 -18.41 -48.25 -16.19
C ASN A 316 -19.41 -47.14 -16.54
N GLU A 317 -20.71 -47.46 -16.51
CA GLU A 317 -21.80 -46.51 -16.81
C GLU A 317 -21.73 -45.22 -15.99
N LYS A 318 -21.26 -45.30 -14.73
CA LYS A 318 -21.05 -44.13 -13.87
C LYS A 318 -20.01 -43.15 -14.43
N LEU A 319 -18.90 -43.67 -14.96
CA LEU A 319 -17.84 -42.84 -15.56
C LEU A 319 -18.30 -42.24 -16.88
N PHE A 320 -19.09 -42.98 -17.67
CA PHE A 320 -19.67 -42.46 -18.90
C PHE A 320 -20.60 -41.27 -18.64
N TRP A 321 -21.52 -41.36 -17.68
CA TRP A 321 -22.38 -40.22 -17.32
C TRP A 321 -21.59 -39.06 -16.72
N ALA A 322 -20.55 -39.34 -15.92
CA ALA A 322 -19.65 -38.30 -15.40
C ALA A 322 -18.90 -37.56 -16.54
N PHE A 323 -18.48 -38.28 -17.58
CA PHE A 323 -17.91 -37.70 -18.80
C PHE A 323 -18.92 -36.73 -19.46
N VAL A 324 -20.14 -37.20 -19.76
CA VAL A 324 -21.17 -36.40 -20.44
C VAL A 324 -21.52 -35.12 -19.66
N ILE A 325 -21.70 -35.23 -18.34
CA ILE A 325 -22.03 -34.09 -17.48
C ILE A 325 -20.88 -33.07 -17.44
N SER A 326 -19.64 -33.54 -17.28
CA SER A 326 -18.46 -32.66 -17.20
C SER A 326 -18.19 -31.95 -18.53
N ASP A 327 -18.39 -32.66 -19.64
CA ASP A 327 -18.28 -32.14 -20.99
C ASP A 327 -19.30 -31.02 -21.25
N ALA A 328 -20.56 -31.23 -20.84
CA ALA A 328 -21.59 -30.19 -20.90
C ALA A 328 -21.23 -28.94 -20.07
N PHE A 329 -20.75 -29.11 -18.83
CA PHE A 329 -20.31 -27.99 -17.99
C PHE A 329 -19.13 -27.22 -18.59
N SER A 330 -18.18 -27.94 -19.20
CA SER A 330 -17.05 -27.34 -19.91
C SER A 330 -17.51 -26.47 -21.08
N LEU A 331 -18.46 -26.96 -21.90
CA LEU A 331 -19.05 -26.19 -23.00
C LEU A 331 -19.78 -24.94 -22.55
N LEU A 332 -20.69 -25.09 -21.56
CA LEU A 332 -21.46 -23.98 -21.01
C LEU A 332 -20.54 -22.91 -20.42
N SER A 333 -19.51 -23.33 -19.68
CA SER A 333 -18.56 -22.41 -19.07
C SER A 333 -17.67 -21.70 -20.10
N SER A 334 -17.22 -22.42 -21.12
CA SER A 334 -16.46 -21.83 -22.23
C SER A 334 -17.30 -20.83 -23.04
N ALA A 335 -18.55 -21.17 -23.36
CA ALA A 335 -19.47 -20.26 -24.04
C ALA A 335 -19.72 -18.98 -23.23
N ALA A 336 -19.92 -19.12 -21.91
CA ALA A 336 -20.04 -17.97 -21.01
C ALA A 336 -18.76 -17.10 -20.99
N SER A 337 -17.58 -17.73 -20.97
CA SER A 337 -16.29 -17.04 -21.04
C SER A 337 -16.16 -16.25 -22.35
N ILE A 338 -16.50 -16.84 -23.50
CA ILE A 338 -16.51 -16.17 -24.80
C ILE A 338 -17.43 -14.93 -24.78
N LEU A 339 -18.65 -15.07 -24.25
CA LEU A 339 -19.59 -13.95 -24.15
C LEU A 339 -19.06 -12.82 -23.27
N THR A 340 -18.40 -13.14 -22.15
CA THR A 340 -17.81 -12.12 -21.28
C THR A 340 -16.63 -11.41 -21.94
N PHE A 341 -15.75 -12.12 -22.64
CA PHE A 341 -14.65 -11.50 -23.39
C PHE A 341 -15.15 -10.67 -24.57
N LEU A 342 -16.19 -11.13 -25.26
CA LEU A 342 -16.87 -10.35 -26.28
C LEU A 342 -17.46 -9.05 -25.70
N SER A 343 -18.09 -9.12 -24.51
CA SER A 343 -18.61 -7.95 -23.80
C SER A 343 -17.52 -6.93 -23.45
N ILE A 344 -16.29 -7.39 -23.17
CA ILE A 344 -15.13 -6.50 -22.99
C ILE A 344 -14.78 -5.81 -24.31
N LEU A 345 -14.74 -6.56 -25.43
CA LEU A 345 -14.40 -5.99 -26.74
C LEU A 345 -15.43 -4.99 -27.26
N THR A 346 -16.71 -5.16 -26.89
CA THR A 346 -17.80 -4.25 -27.26
C THR A 346 -18.03 -3.12 -26.27
N SER A 347 -17.29 -3.06 -25.15
CA SER A 347 -17.43 -1.99 -24.16
C SER A 347 -16.97 -0.65 -24.72
N THR A 348 -17.53 0.44 -24.20
CA THR A 348 -17.23 1.82 -24.61
C THR A 348 -15.90 2.36 -24.06
N TYR A 349 -15.24 1.63 -23.15
CA TYR A 349 -13.97 2.02 -22.50
C TYR A 349 -13.98 3.46 -21.93
N ALA A 350 -15.14 3.89 -21.40
CA ALA A 350 -15.23 5.14 -20.66
C ALA A 350 -14.42 5.04 -19.35
N GLU A 351 -13.96 6.15 -18.76
CA GLU A 351 -13.07 6.02 -17.59
C GLU A 351 -13.75 5.35 -16.39
N GLU A 352 -15.05 5.58 -16.22
CA GLU A 352 -15.84 4.94 -15.15
C GLU A 352 -15.91 3.43 -15.31
N ASP A 353 -15.81 2.93 -16.54
CA ASP A 353 -15.79 1.50 -16.81
C ASP A 353 -14.49 0.85 -16.34
N PHE A 354 -13.36 1.59 -16.29
CA PHE A 354 -12.07 1.06 -15.82
C PHE A 354 -12.03 0.79 -14.31
N LEU A 355 -12.94 1.38 -13.53
CA LEU A 355 -12.96 1.18 -12.08
C LEU A 355 -13.43 -0.21 -11.67
N VAL A 356 -14.57 -0.63 -12.22
CA VAL A 356 -15.29 -1.82 -11.75
C VAL A 356 -15.76 -2.65 -12.93
N SER A 357 -16.40 -2.05 -13.93
CA SER A 357 -17.12 -2.83 -14.96
C SER A 357 -16.17 -3.68 -15.81
N LEU A 358 -15.07 -3.11 -16.29
CA LEU A 358 -14.08 -3.78 -17.13
C LEU A 358 -13.23 -4.82 -16.36
N PRO A 359 -12.60 -4.47 -15.21
CA PRO A 359 -11.87 -5.46 -14.40
C PRO A 359 -12.75 -6.63 -13.94
N LEU A 360 -14.01 -6.37 -13.58
CA LEU A 360 -14.94 -7.42 -13.16
C LEU A 360 -15.30 -8.36 -14.32
N LYS A 361 -15.62 -7.82 -15.51
CA LYS A 361 -15.87 -8.64 -16.71
C LYS A 361 -14.67 -9.51 -17.05
N LEU A 362 -13.45 -8.95 -16.97
CA LEU A 362 -12.20 -9.69 -17.19
C LEU A 362 -12.03 -10.83 -16.19
N MET A 363 -12.26 -10.56 -14.90
CA MET A 363 -12.16 -11.55 -13.83
C MET A 363 -13.17 -12.70 -14.01
N VAL A 364 -14.44 -12.37 -14.27
CA VAL A 364 -15.50 -13.38 -14.50
C VAL A 364 -15.14 -14.23 -15.73
N GLY A 365 -14.68 -13.61 -16.82
CA GLY A 365 -14.29 -14.33 -18.02
C GLY A 365 -13.11 -15.28 -17.81
N LEU A 366 -12.08 -14.84 -17.09
CA LEU A 366 -10.92 -15.67 -16.72
C LEU A 366 -11.29 -16.81 -15.76
N ALA A 367 -12.16 -16.56 -14.78
CA ALA A 367 -12.62 -17.58 -13.84
C ALA A 367 -13.41 -18.70 -14.55
N MET A 368 -14.31 -18.32 -15.46
CA MET A 368 -15.04 -19.28 -16.29
C MET A 368 -14.11 -20.05 -17.22
N LEU A 369 -13.11 -19.38 -17.83
CA LEU A 369 -12.11 -20.05 -18.66
C LEU A 369 -11.30 -21.11 -17.88
N LEU A 370 -10.84 -20.77 -16.67
CA LEU A 370 -10.10 -21.69 -15.81
C LEU A 370 -10.95 -22.89 -15.40
N PHE A 371 -12.22 -22.67 -15.08
CA PHE A 371 -13.16 -23.76 -14.79
C PHE A 371 -13.39 -24.68 -16.00
N SER A 372 -13.50 -24.10 -17.20
CA SER A 372 -13.60 -24.87 -18.44
C SER A 372 -12.34 -25.70 -18.71
N ILE A 373 -11.14 -25.15 -18.47
CA ILE A 373 -9.87 -25.88 -18.62
C ILE A 373 -9.75 -27.02 -17.59
N LEU A 374 -10.23 -26.83 -16.37
CA LEU A 374 -10.23 -27.88 -15.35
C LEU A 374 -11.18 -29.03 -15.72
N THR A 375 -12.36 -28.69 -16.22
CA THR A 375 -13.37 -29.68 -16.62
C THR A 375 -12.96 -30.46 -17.87
N ILE A 376 -12.31 -29.84 -18.88
CA ILE A 376 -11.76 -30.57 -20.03
C ILE A 376 -10.63 -31.53 -19.63
N LEU A 377 -9.75 -31.16 -18.68
CA LEU A 377 -8.73 -32.09 -18.16
C LEU A 377 -9.37 -33.29 -17.46
N LEU A 378 -10.45 -33.07 -16.71
CA LEU A 378 -11.21 -34.14 -16.07
C LEU A 378 -11.87 -35.05 -17.12
N VAL A 379 -12.54 -34.49 -18.13
CA VAL A 379 -13.11 -35.21 -19.28
C VAL A 379 -12.06 -36.07 -19.97
N PHE A 380 -10.87 -35.51 -20.24
CA PHE A 380 -9.75 -36.23 -20.83
C PHE A 380 -9.29 -37.42 -19.96
N THR A 381 -9.16 -37.23 -18.64
CA THR A 381 -8.79 -38.35 -17.76
C THR A 381 -9.82 -39.47 -17.74
N ILE A 382 -11.13 -39.14 -17.75
CA ILE A 382 -12.19 -40.15 -17.80
C ILE A 382 -12.13 -40.91 -19.13
N SER A 383 -11.95 -40.22 -20.25
CA SER A 383 -11.82 -40.83 -21.57
C SER A 383 -10.65 -41.82 -21.63
N ILE A 384 -9.49 -41.47 -21.08
CA ILE A 384 -8.32 -42.35 -21.05
C ILE A 384 -8.58 -43.57 -20.16
N ILE A 385 -9.22 -43.41 -19.00
CA ILE A 385 -9.56 -44.52 -18.11
C ILE A 385 -10.47 -45.52 -18.82
N ILE A 386 -11.41 -45.05 -19.65
CA ILE A 386 -12.31 -45.91 -20.41
C ILE A 386 -11.59 -46.57 -21.59
N LEU A 387 -10.70 -45.85 -22.28
CA LEU A 387 -10.03 -46.30 -23.50
C LEU A 387 -8.84 -47.25 -23.24
N LEU A 388 -8.05 -47.00 -22.19
CA LEU A 388 -6.84 -47.76 -21.90
C LEU A 388 -7.09 -48.85 -20.84
N PRO A 389 -6.92 -50.14 -21.19
CA PRO A 389 -7.13 -51.23 -20.24
C PRO A 389 -6.02 -51.36 -19.18
N TYR A 390 -4.84 -50.78 -19.41
CA TYR A 390 -3.67 -50.94 -18.54
C TYR A 390 -3.57 -49.85 -17.47
N LYS A 391 -3.67 -50.26 -16.20
CA LYS A 391 -3.70 -49.35 -15.04
C LYS A 391 -2.51 -48.40 -14.96
N SER A 392 -1.30 -48.89 -15.18
CA SER A 392 -0.08 -48.08 -15.06
C SER A 392 0.01 -46.97 -16.11
N VAL A 393 -0.52 -47.20 -17.33
CA VAL A 393 -0.38 -46.25 -18.44
C VAL A 393 -1.30 -45.05 -18.26
N TRP A 394 -2.59 -45.27 -17.95
CA TRP A 394 -3.51 -44.15 -17.76
C TRP A 394 -3.18 -43.30 -16.54
N ILE A 395 -2.60 -43.89 -15.48
CA ILE A 395 -2.12 -43.12 -14.32
C ILE A 395 -1.01 -42.15 -14.71
N ILE A 396 -0.01 -42.59 -15.49
CA ILE A 396 1.09 -41.74 -15.94
C ILE A 396 0.57 -40.56 -16.77
N VAL A 397 -0.33 -40.82 -17.72
CA VAL A 397 -0.89 -39.78 -18.59
C VAL A 397 -1.76 -38.79 -17.80
N ALA A 398 -2.57 -39.29 -16.85
CA ALA A 398 -3.37 -38.42 -15.99
C ALA A 398 -2.50 -37.51 -15.12
N VAL A 399 -1.42 -38.03 -14.52
CA VAL A 399 -0.50 -37.22 -13.71
C VAL A 399 0.12 -36.09 -14.55
N PHE A 400 0.55 -36.38 -15.78
CA PHE A 400 1.12 -35.36 -16.66
C PHE A 400 0.10 -34.29 -17.06
N ALA A 401 -1.14 -34.68 -17.38
CA ALA A 401 -2.22 -33.75 -17.73
C ALA A 401 -2.64 -32.85 -16.56
N TRP A 402 -2.70 -33.40 -15.35
CA TRP A 402 -3.00 -32.61 -14.15
C TRP A 402 -1.84 -31.70 -13.75
N PHE A 403 -0.59 -32.13 -13.97
CA PHE A 403 0.58 -31.29 -13.75
C PHE A 403 0.55 -30.02 -14.62
N THR A 404 0.22 -30.15 -15.91
CA THR A 404 0.10 -28.98 -16.80
C THR A 404 -1.05 -28.06 -16.38
N GLY A 405 -2.19 -28.62 -15.95
CA GLY A 405 -3.31 -27.85 -15.39
C GLY A 405 -2.93 -27.06 -14.13
N VAL A 406 -2.20 -27.69 -13.19
CA VAL A 406 -1.74 -27.03 -11.96
C VAL A 406 -0.75 -25.91 -12.25
N VAL A 407 0.17 -26.10 -13.21
CA VAL A 407 1.10 -25.04 -13.65
C VAL A 407 0.33 -23.87 -14.26
N TYR A 408 -0.68 -24.14 -15.10
CA TYR A 408 -1.51 -23.09 -15.70
C TYR A 408 -2.28 -22.29 -14.63
N ILE A 409 -2.91 -22.97 -13.67
CA ILE A 409 -3.60 -22.31 -12.55
C ILE A 409 -2.62 -21.46 -11.74
N ARG A 410 -1.44 -21.98 -11.38
CA ARG A 410 -0.40 -21.24 -10.66
C ARG A 410 0.02 -19.95 -11.38
N LEU A 411 0.06 -19.96 -12.71
CA LEU A 411 0.50 -18.82 -13.52
C LEU A 411 -0.58 -17.73 -13.64
N HIS A 412 -1.86 -18.11 -13.77
CA HIS A 412 -2.97 -17.18 -13.97
C HIS A 412 -3.69 -16.76 -12.66
N PHE A 413 -3.55 -17.54 -11.59
CA PHE A 413 -4.16 -17.25 -10.30
C PHE A 413 -3.70 -15.91 -9.68
N PRO A 414 -2.40 -15.53 -9.71
CA PRO A 414 -1.96 -14.23 -9.20
C PRO A 414 -2.68 -13.07 -9.89
N LEU A 415 -2.90 -13.17 -11.21
CA LEU A 415 -3.59 -12.14 -11.99
C LEU A 415 -5.06 -11.99 -11.56
N LEU A 416 -5.76 -13.10 -11.29
CA LEU A 416 -7.11 -13.06 -10.73
C LEU A 416 -7.16 -12.41 -9.34
N VAL A 417 -6.21 -12.75 -8.46
CA VAL A 417 -6.13 -12.19 -7.10
C VAL A 417 -5.85 -10.69 -7.13
N VAL A 418 -4.93 -10.26 -8.00
CA VAL A 418 -4.58 -8.84 -8.20
C VAL A 418 -5.80 -8.04 -8.65
N VAL A 419 -6.51 -8.51 -9.69
CA VAL A 419 -7.70 -7.84 -10.20
C VAL A 419 -8.82 -7.84 -9.15
N TYR A 420 -8.99 -8.94 -8.41
CA TYR A 420 -9.97 -9.03 -7.33
C TYR A 420 -9.71 -8.04 -6.20
N ARG A 421 -8.48 -7.99 -5.69
CA ARG A 421 -8.10 -7.08 -4.60
C ARG A 421 -8.18 -5.62 -5.04
N SER A 422 -7.72 -5.30 -6.24
CA SER A 422 -7.79 -3.93 -6.81
C SER A 422 -9.24 -3.43 -6.91
N THR A 423 -10.16 -4.28 -7.39
CA THR A 423 -11.56 -3.87 -7.60
C THR A 423 -12.41 -3.90 -6.33
N PHE A 424 -12.21 -4.87 -5.43
CA PHE A 424 -13.06 -5.03 -4.25
C PHE A 424 -12.47 -4.47 -2.95
N GLY A 425 -11.15 -4.50 -2.75
CA GLY A 425 -10.53 -3.95 -1.54
C GLY A 425 -10.78 -2.45 -1.39
N THR A 426 -10.83 -1.75 -2.52
CA THR A 426 -10.93 -0.29 -2.60
C THR A 426 -12.35 0.26 -2.41
N LYS A 427 -13.38 -0.56 -2.69
CA LYS A 427 -14.79 -0.17 -2.49
C LYS A 427 -15.19 -0.06 -1.01
N TYR A 428 -14.48 -0.76 -0.12
CA TYR A 428 -14.68 -0.65 1.33
C TYR A 428 -13.95 0.56 1.94
N LEU A 429 -12.96 1.10 1.24
CA LEU A 429 -12.09 2.19 1.68
C LEU A 429 -12.80 3.55 1.76
N PHE A 430 -13.76 3.79 0.86
CA PHE A 430 -14.44 5.08 0.68
C PHE A 430 -15.89 5.09 1.17
N ARG A 431 -16.36 4.04 1.85
CA ARG A 431 -17.72 4.03 2.40
C ARG A 431 -17.70 4.71 3.77
N PRO A 432 -18.34 5.88 3.96
CA PRO A 432 -18.53 6.42 5.30
C PRO A 432 -19.40 5.41 6.08
N GLN A 433 -18.84 4.80 7.13
CA GLN A 433 -19.54 3.80 7.96
C GLN A 433 -20.65 4.39 8.84
N HIS A 434 -21.15 5.59 8.51
CA HIS A 434 -22.23 6.22 9.28
C HIS A 434 -23.56 5.45 9.24
N GLU A 435 -23.68 4.42 8.41
CA GLU A 435 -24.89 3.59 8.27
C GLU A 435 -24.76 2.18 8.86
N LEU A 436 -23.61 1.77 9.40
CA LEU A 436 -23.41 0.40 9.94
C LEU A 436 -23.70 0.27 11.45
N PHE A 437 -24.03 1.37 12.12
CA PHE A 437 -24.38 1.40 13.56
C PHE A 437 -25.79 1.93 13.83
N ARG A 438 -26.65 1.92 12.81
CA ARG A 438 -28.08 2.16 12.99
C ARG A 438 -28.80 0.83 12.75
N ASP A 439 -28.74 -0.03 13.75
CA ASP A 439 -29.79 -0.98 14.16
C ASP A 439 -29.49 -1.49 15.57
#